data_AF-D5IEF4-F1
#
_entry.id   AF-D5IEF4-F1
#
_cell.length_a   1.000
_cell.length_b   1.000
_cell.length_c   1.000
_cell.angle_alpha   90.00
_cell.angle_beta   90.00
_cell.angle_gamma   90.00
#
_symmetry.space_group_name_H-M   'P 1'
#
loop_
_entity.id
_entity.type
_entity.pdbx_description
1 polymer ?
#
loop_
_entity_poly.entity_id
_entity_poly.type
_entity_poly.pdbx_seq_one_letter_code
_entity_poly.pdbx_strand_id
1 'polypeptide(L)'
;MFLFLIVLMILGLFYFVMLISSKYEEDKEKLSIFECGFDALSSPRSPFSIQFFKILVIFLLFDMEILIVLPFPLYKLNYLFNIFFLLLILLFLIFGLLYEWKEGSLDWLY
;
A
#
# COMPACT_ATOMS: atom_id res chain seq x y z
N MET A 1 25.63 -2.62 30.42
CA MET A 1 24.47 -3.06 31.21
C MET A 1 23.84 -1.92 32.01
N PHE A 2 24.59 -1.22 32.86
CA PHE A 2 24.05 -0.09 33.65
C PHE A 2 23.53 1.09 32.79
N LEU A 3 24.27 1.44 31.74
CA LEU A 3 23.87 2.49 30.78
C LEU A 3 22.59 2.12 30.00
N PHE A 4 22.38 0.83 29.73
CA PHE A 4 21.17 0.31 29.09
C PHE A 4 19.95 0.40 30.02
N LEU A 5 20.12 0.09 31.31
CA LEU A 5 19.06 0.24 32.32
C LEU A 5 18.64 1.70 32.51
N ILE A 6 19.61 2.63 32.50
CA ILE A 6 19.34 4.07 32.59
C ILE A 6 18.51 4.54 31.39
N VAL A 7 18.86 4.12 30.18
CA VAL A 7 18.11 4.47 28.96
C VAL A 7 16.67 3.96 29.03
N LEU A 8 16.45 2.72 29.49
CA LEU A 8 15.11 2.17 29.67
C LEU A 8 14.29 2.94 30.70
N MET A 9 14.89 3.35 31.83
CA MET A 9 14.21 4.18 32.82
C MET A 9 13.79 5.53 32.25
N ILE A 10 14.66 6.18 31.48
CA ILE A 10 14.37 7.49 30.88
C ILE A 10 13.21 7.37 29.87
N LEU A 11 13.22 6.34 29.03
CA LEU A 11 12.12 6.09 28.07
C LEU A 11 10.79 5.80 28.79
N GLY A 12 10.83 5.02 29.88
CA GLY A 12 9.65 4.73 30.69
C GLY A 12 9.08 5.98 31.36
N LEU A 13 9.93 6.84 31.92
CA LEU A 13 9.52 8.11 32.51
C LEU A 13 8.95 9.06 31.46
N PHE A 14 9.56 9.13 30.27
CA PHE A 14 9.06 9.95 29.17
C PHE A 14 7.66 9.52 28.71
N TYR A 15 7.44 8.20 28.57
CA TYR A 15 6.13 7.65 28.24
C TYR A 15 5.09 7.94 29.34
N PHE A 16 5.47 7.82 30.61
CA PHE A 16 4.59 8.10 31.74
C PHE A 16 4.17 9.59 31.80
N VAL A 17 5.10 10.51 31.53
CA VAL A 17 4.81 11.95 31.45
C VAL A 17 3.87 12.25 30.29
N MET A 18 4.04 11.62 29.12
CA MET A 18 3.13 11.79 27.98
C MET A 18 1.68 11.40 28.33
N LEU A 19 1.50 10.27 29.03
CA LEU A 19 0.17 9.80 29.44
C LEU A 19 -0.54 10.74 30.41
N ILE A 20 0.20 11.35 31.34
CA ILE A 20 -0.37 12.29 32.32
C ILE A 20 -0.61 13.67 31.68
N SER A 21 0.27 14.09 30.78
CA SER A 21 0.22 15.40 30.11
C SER A 21 -0.93 15.51 29.11
N SER A 22 -1.38 14.39 28.51
CA SER A 22 -2.51 14.41 27.60
C SER A 22 -3.81 14.71 28.35
N LYS A 23 -4.21 15.98 28.36
CA LYS A 23 -5.52 16.40 28.86
C LYS A 23 -6.59 15.97 27.85
N TYR A 24 -7.25 14.85 28.12
CA TYR A 24 -8.33 14.34 27.29
C TYR A 24 -9.64 15.03 27.69
N GLU A 25 -9.91 16.20 27.12
CA GLU A 25 -11.23 16.84 27.20
C GLU A 25 -12.11 16.30 26.08
N GLU A 26 -13.20 15.62 26.45
CA GLU A 26 -14.21 15.09 25.52
C GLU A 26 -15.10 16.20 24.98
N ASP A 27 -14.53 17.07 24.14
CA ASP A 27 -15.29 18.07 23.41
C ASP A 27 -15.93 17.42 22.18
N LYS A 28 -17.26 17.51 22.07
CA LYS A 28 -18.01 16.96 20.92
C LYS A 28 -17.50 17.47 19.58
N GLU A 29 -17.10 18.72 19.50
CA GLU A 29 -16.54 19.31 18.27
C GLU A 29 -15.18 18.72 17.91
N LYS A 30 -14.31 18.43 18.90
CA LYS A 30 -13.03 17.72 18.67
C LYS A 30 -13.24 16.28 18.23
N LEU A 31 -14.34 15.66 18.66
CA LEU A 31 -14.71 14.28 18.32
C LEU A 31 -15.51 14.18 17.01
N SER A 32 -15.92 15.32 16.42
CA SER A 32 -16.63 15.37 15.15
C SER A 32 -15.68 15.26 13.95
N ILE A 33 -16.21 14.82 12.80
CA ILE A 33 -15.46 14.70 11.55
C ILE A 33 -15.12 16.11 11.04
N PHE A 34 -13.85 16.33 10.69
CA PHE A 34 -13.42 17.60 10.13
C PHE A 34 -13.82 17.73 8.66
N GLU A 35 -14.78 18.61 8.35
CA GLU A 35 -15.14 19.01 6.98
C GLU A 35 -14.94 20.53 6.77
N CYS A 36 -13.71 21.01 6.96
CA CYS A 36 -13.34 22.41 6.73
C CYS A 36 -14.19 23.44 7.50
N GLY A 37 -14.69 23.06 8.70
CA GLY A 37 -15.52 23.91 9.55
C GLY A 37 -17.03 23.82 9.28
N PHE A 38 -17.46 22.90 8.40
CA PHE A 38 -18.87 22.59 8.15
C PHE A 38 -19.25 21.24 8.77
N ASP A 39 -20.56 21.06 9.00
CA ASP A 39 -21.12 19.76 9.37
C ASP A 39 -21.12 18.82 8.17
N ALA A 40 -20.95 17.53 8.45
CA ALA A 40 -20.91 16.51 7.42
C ALA A 40 -22.19 16.49 6.56
N LEU A 41 -22.07 16.87 5.29
CA LEU A 41 -23.19 16.95 4.35
C LEU A 41 -23.69 15.56 3.91
N SER A 42 -22.81 14.55 3.97
CA SER A 42 -23.11 13.20 3.55
C SER A 42 -22.43 12.17 4.44
N SER A 43 -22.91 10.93 4.41
CA SER A 43 -22.24 9.86 5.13
C SER A 43 -20.83 9.62 4.55
N PRO A 44 -19.79 9.39 5.37
CA PRO A 44 -18.44 9.09 4.89
C PRO A 44 -18.33 7.76 4.11
N ARG A 45 -19.42 7.00 4.00
CA ARG A 45 -19.52 5.73 3.27
C ARG A 45 -20.07 5.91 1.86
N SER A 46 -19.71 7.01 1.19
CA SER A 46 -20.03 7.20 -0.22
C SER A 46 -19.24 6.20 -1.08
N PRO A 47 -19.83 5.67 -2.17
CA PRO A 47 -19.09 4.83 -3.11
C PRO A 47 -17.89 5.60 -3.66
N PHE A 48 -16.71 4.99 -3.54
CA PHE A 48 -15.44 5.51 -4.03
C PHE A 48 -15.27 5.18 -5.52
N SER A 49 -14.35 5.86 -6.22
CA SER A 49 -14.28 5.72 -7.68
C SER A 49 -13.77 4.33 -8.10
N ILE A 50 -14.45 3.75 -9.10
CA ILE A 50 -14.16 2.40 -9.64
C ILE A 50 -12.77 2.33 -10.30
N GLN A 51 -12.21 3.47 -10.68
CA GLN A 51 -10.90 3.58 -11.31
C GLN A 51 -9.79 3.09 -10.37
N PHE A 52 -9.83 3.46 -9.09
CA PHE A 52 -8.85 2.95 -8.12
C PHE A 52 -8.94 1.44 -7.94
N PHE A 53 -10.15 0.88 -8.02
CA PHE A 53 -10.34 -0.56 -7.94
C PHE A 53 -9.69 -1.27 -9.14
N LYS A 54 -9.83 -0.73 -10.36
CA LYS A 54 -9.18 -1.28 -11.57
C LYS A 54 -7.65 -1.31 -11.41
N ILE A 55 -7.04 -0.21 -10.97
CA ILE A 55 -5.59 -0.13 -10.74
C ILE A 55 -5.13 -1.14 -9.69
N LEU A 56 -5.91 -1.33 -8.61
CA LEU A 56 -5.57 -2.29 -7.56
C LEU A 56 -5.58 -3.74 -8.05
N VAL A 57 -6.57 -4.12 -8.86
CA VAL A 57 -6.63 -5.47 -9.45
C VAL A 57 -5.44 -5.70 -10.38
N ILE A 58 -5.13 -4.73 -11.23
CA ILE A 58 -3.97 -4.78 -12.14
C ILE A 58 -2.67 -4.94 -11.33
N PHE A 59 -2.47 -4.12 -10.31
CA PHE A 59 -1.31 -4.21 -9.42
C PHE A 59 -1.16 -5.60 -8.79
N LEU A 60 -2.25 -6.18 -8.30
CA LEU A 60 -2.24 -7.50 -7.68
C LEU A 60 -1.84 -8.60 -8.67
N LEU A 61 -2.31 -8.53 -9.92
CA LEU A 61 -1.92 -9.47 -10.98
C LEU A 61 -0.43 -9.35 -11.30
N PHE A 62 0.08 -8.12 -11.49
CA PHE A 62 1.50 -7.88 -11.76
C PHE A 62 2.40 -8.35 -10.60
N ASP A 63 1.99 -8.17 -9.35
CA ASP A 63 2.77 -8.63 -8.18
C ASP A 63 2.88 -10.17 -8.14
N MET A 64 1.78 -10.87 -8.45
CA MET A 64 1.77 -12.33 -8.57
C MET A 64 2.68 -12.84 -9.69
N GLU A 65 2.81 -12.10 -10.79
CA GLU A 65 3.71 -12.46 -11.89
C GLU A 65 5.19 -12.20 -11.56
N ILE A 66 5.50 -11.12 -10.83
CA ILE A 66 6.86 -10.83 -10.34
C ILE A 66 7.33 -11.94 -9.40
N LEU A 67 6.45 -12.47 -8.54
CA LEU A 67 6.76 -13.62 -7.68
C LEU A 67 7.24 -14.85 -8.46
N ILE A 68 6.78 -15.03 -9.70
CA ILE A 68 7.20 -16.14 -10.57
C ILE A 68 8.52 -15.81 -11.29
N VAL A 69 8.70 -14.57 -11.75
CA VAL A 69 9.88 -14.13 -12.50
C VAL A 69 11.14 -14.08 -11.62
N LEU A 70 11.03 -13.59 -10.39
CA LEU A 70 12.17 -13.33 -9.51
C LEU A 70 12.99 -14.59 -9.13
N PRO A 71 12.39 -15.74 -8.75
CA PRO A 71 13.15 -16.96 -8.47
C PRO A 71 13.63 -17.67 -9.74
N PHE A 72 13.17 -17.26 -10.93
CA PHE A 72 13.38 -18.02 -12.15
C PHE A 72 14.86 -18.25 -12.53
N PRO A 73 15.77 -17.25 -12.39
CA PRO A 73 17.20 -17.43 -12.63
C PRO A 73 17.87 -18.41 -11.65
N LEU A 74 17.26 -18.71 -10.51
CA LEU A 74 17.81 -19.62 -9.50
C LEU A 74 17.56 -21.10 -9.86
N TYR A 75 16.63 -21.41 -10.77
CA TYR A 75 16.40 -22.78 -11.21
C TYR A 75 17.55 -23.30 -12.06
N LYS A 76 18.14 -24.43 -11.64
CA LYS A 76 19.21 -25.14 -12.37
C LYS A 76 18.67 -25.99 -13.54
N LEU A 77 17.86 -25.38 -14.40
CA LEU A 77 17.44 -25.97 -15.67
C LEU A 77 18.43 -25.60 -16.79
N ASN A 78 18.17 -26.07 -18.01
CA ASN A 78 18.95 -25.67 -19.18
C ASN A 78 18.90 -24.14 -19.36
N TYR A 79 20.05 -23.48 -19.49
CA TYR A 79 20.18 -22.03 -19.63
C TYR A 79 19.33 -21.45 -20.76
N LEU A 80 19.31 -22.12 -21.93
CA LEU A 80 18.50 -21.70 -23.08
C LEU A 80 16.99 -21.80 -22.79
N PHE A 81 16.59 -22.83 -22.05
CA PHE A 81 15.19 -23.03 -21.66
C PHE A 81 14.76 -21.94 -20.66
N ASN A 82 15.63 -21.58 -19.71
CA ASN A 82 15.35 -20.53 -18.75
C ASN A 82 15.17 -19.16 -19.42
N ILE A 83 16.05 -18.81 -20.36
CA ILE A 83 15.94 -17.55 -21.11
C ILE A 83 14.66 -17.54 -21.94
N PHE A 84 14.34 -18.64 -22.62
CA PHE A 84 13.14 -18.74 -23.43
C PHE A 84 11.87 -18.53 -22.61
N PHE A 85 11.76 -19.16 -21.45
CA PHE A 85 10.60 -18.98 -20.56
C PHE A 85 10.51 -17.58 -19.98
N LEU A 86 11.62 -16.98 -19.56
CA LEU A 86 11.64 -15.59 -19.08
C LEU A 86 11.16 -14.62 -20.17
N LEU A 87 11.64 -14.76 -21.39
CA LEU A 87 11.22 -13.94 -22.52
C LEU A 87 9.74 -14.13 -22.83
N LEU A 88 9.24 -15.37 -22.76
CA LEU A 88 7.83 -15.67 -22.97
C LEU A 88 6.94 -14.98 -21.92
N ILE A 89 7.29 -15.08 -20.64
CA ILE A 89 6.55 -14.42 -19.55
C ILE A 89 6.58 -12.89 -19.71
N LEU A 90 7.75 -12.32 -20.03
CA LEU A 90 7.89 -10.88 -20.30
C LEU A 90 7.04 -10.41 -21.48
N LEU A 91 6.93 -11.22 -22.54
CA LEU A 91 6.05 -10.90 -23.67
C LEU A 91 4.58 -10.87 -23.24
N PHE A 92 4.13 -11.84 -22.45
CA PHE A 92 2.76 -11.85 -21.92
C PHE A 92 2.47 -10.63 -21.05
N LEU A 93 3.39 -10.26 -20.15
CA LEU A 93 3.32 -9.04 -19.34
C LEU A 93 3.14 -7.77 -20.20
N ILE A 94 3.97 -7.63 -21.24
CA ILE A 94 3.92 -6.47 -22.14
C ILE A 94 2.59 -6.43 -22.91
N PHE A 95 2.14 -7.57 -23.44
CA PHE A 95 0.87 -7.62 -24.16
C PHE A 95 -0.33 -7.33 -23.26
N GLY A 96 -0.35 -7.86 -22.04
CA GLY A 96 -1.39 -7.57 -21.05
C GLY A 96 -1.45 -6.08 -20.71
N LEU A 97 -0.30 -5.47 -20.43
CA LEU A 97 -0.20 -4.03 -20.16
C LEU A 97 -0.70 -3.19 -21.34
N LEU A 98 -0.29 -3.53 -22.57
CA LEU A 98 -0.72 -2.80 -23.77
C LEU A 98 -2.23 -2.92 -24.01
N TYR A 99 -2.81 -4.09 -23.72
CA TYR A 99 -4.25 -4.30 -23.81
C TYR A 99 -5.01 -3.43 -22.80
N GLU A 100 -4.59 -3.44 -21.53
CA GLU A 100 -5.19 -2.63 -20.47
C GLU A 100 -5.05 -1.12 -20.74
N TRP A 101 -3.89 -0.70 -21.24
CA TRP A 101 -3.67 0.69 -21.61
C TRP A 101 -4.60 1.12 -22.74
N LYS A 102 -4.79 0.28 -23.76
CA LYS A 102 -5.72 0.57 -24.85
C LYS A 102 -7.18 0.69 -24.37
N GLU A 103 -7.56 -0.06 -23.34
CA GLU A 103 -8.89 0.00 -22.72
C GLU A 103 -9.09 1.24 -21.83
N GLY A 104 -8.04 2.05 -21.62
CA GLY A 104 -8.10 3.23 -20.75
C GLY A 104 -8.27 2.87 -19.27
N SER A 105 -7.93 1.65 -18.86
CA SER A 105 -8.04 1.23 -17.45
C SER A 105 -7.06 1.98 -16.53
N LEU A 106 -5.95 2.46 -17.12
CA LEU A 106 -4.87 3.20 -16.48
C LEU A 106 -5.07 4.73 -16.51
N ASP A 107 -6.04 5.23 -17.28
CA ASP A 107 -6.29 6.66 -17.37
C ASP A 107 -7.06 7.14 -16.14
N TRP A 108 -6.47 8.10 -15.43
CA TRP A 108 -7.03 8.63 -14.18
C TRP A 108 -7.92 9.86 -14.40
N LEU A 109 -7.78 10.55 -15.53
CA LEU A 109 -8.41 11.83 -15.81
C LEU A 109 -9.60 11.77 -16.78
N TYR A 110 -10.15 10.58 -17.04
CA TYR A 110 -11.33 10.39 -17.89
C TYR A 110 -12.33 9.40 -17.29
#